data_AF-A0A820M8X5-F1
#
_entry.id   AF-A0A820M8X5-F1
#
_cell.length_a   1.000
_cell.length_b   1.000
_cell.length_c   1.000
_cell.angle_alpha   90.00
_cell.angle_beta   90.00
_cell.angle_gamma   90.00
#
_symmetry.space_group_name_H-M   'P 1'
#
loop_
_entity.id
_entity.type
_entity.pdbx_description
1 polymer ?
#
loop_
_entity_poly.entity_id
_entity_poly.type
_entity_poly.pdbx_seq_one_letter_code
_entity_poly.pdbx_strand_id
1 'polypeptide(L)'
;MANTLETVDPTTELIYKFRFQQSGQSVHLTKKQLNFIPYLSTLVTNQNDVSNIQNQNDEYLLKSPIDYTSFMVILRLVTSDQPYILFNELHEDENVLNILKLFNDLGSSIKAF
;
A
#
# COMPACT_ATOMS: atom_id res chain seq x y z
N MET A 1 2.71 -45.55 -6.37
CA MET A 1 3.07 -44.24 -6.96
C MET A 1 2.60 -43.19 -5.98
N ALA A 2 3.52 -42.38 -5.46
CA ALA A 2 3.27 -41.45 -4.37
C ALA A 2 2.46 -40.25 -4.89
N ASN A 3 1.24 -40.05 -4.37
CA ASN A 3 0.56 -38.77 -4.44
C ASN A 3 1.18 -37.88 -3.37
N THR A 4 2.15 -37.06 -3.75
CA THR A 4 2.57 -35.93 -2.93
C THR A 4 1.46 -34.89 -3.03
N LEU A 5 0.51 -34.95 -2.09
CA LEU A 5 -0.33 -33.80 -1.78
C LEU A 5 0.62 -32.74 -1.24
N GLU A 6 1.01 -31.79 -2.10
CA GLU A 6 1.64 -30.55 -1.66
C GLU A 6 0.65 -29.86 -0.73
N THR A 7 0.85 -30.05 0.57
CA THR A 7 0.19 -29.29 1.61
C THR A 7 0.65 -27.85 1.47
N VAL A 8 -0.14 -27.04 0.76
CA VAL A 8 0.01 -25.58 0.78
C VAL A 8 -0.13 -25.15 2.23
N ASP A 9 0.96 -24.66 2.80
CA ASP A 9 1.02 -24.19 4.18
C ASP A 9 0.01 -23.03 4.36
N PRO A 10 -1.02 -23.18 5.23
CA PRO A 10 -2.04 -22.16 5.45
C PRO A 10 -1.49 -20.88 6.11
N THR A 11 -0.19 -20.84 6.44
CA THR A 11 0.50 -19.68 7.00
C THR A 11 1.09 -18.72 5.97
N THR A 12 0.95 -19.00 4.67
CA THR A 12 1.45 -18.10 3.62
C THR A 12 0.59 -16.82 3.61
N GLU A 13 1.01 -15.81 4.39
CA GLU A 13 0.35 -14.50 4.41
C GLU A 13 0.39 -13.94 2.99
N LEU A 14 -0.79 -13.66 2.42
CA LEU A 14 -0.90 -13.18 1.05
C LEU A 14 -0.18 -11.82 0.93
N ILE A 15 0.85 -11.78 0.07
CA ILE A 15 1.65 -10.59 -0.20
C ILE A 15 1.23 -9.99 -1.54
N TYR A 16 0.86 -8.72 -1.53
CA TYR A 16 0.51 -7.94 -2.70
C TYR A 16 1.66 -7.02 -3.10
N LYS A 17 1.95 -6.94 -4.40
CA LYS A 17 3.03 -6.12 -4.94
C LYS A 17 2.48 -4.91 -5.68
N PHE A 18 2.89 -3.71 -5.26
CA PHE A 18 2.50 -2.46 -5.90
C PHE A 18 3.72 -1.77 -6.47
N ARG A 19 3.63 -1.27 -7.70
CA ARG A 19 4.71 -0.57 -8.40
C ARG A 19 4.30 0.85 -8.75
N PHE A 20 5.14 1.80 -8.36
CA PHE A 20 4.96 3.22 -8.63
C PHE A 20 5.44 3.53 -10.04
N GLN A 21 4.54 3.92 -10.94
CA GLN A 21 4.87 4.08 -12.36
C GLN A 21 5.93 5.17 -12.60
N GLN A 22 5.92 6.25 -11.82
CA GLN A 22 6.85 7.36 -12.00
C GLN A 22 8.28 7.02 -11.57
N SER A 23 8.46 6.37 -10.42
CA SER A 23 9.78 6.07 -9.86
C SER A 23 10.30 4.67 -10.25
N GLY A 24 9.42 3.79 -10.71
CA GLY A 24 9.70 2.38 -10.95
C GLY A 24 9.88 1.54 -9.68
N GLN A 25 9.80 2.16 -8.50
CA GLN A 25 9.95 1.48 -7.21
C GLN A 25 8.74 0.61 -6.89
N SER A 26 8.92 -0.36 -6.00
CA SER A 26 7.85 -1.28 -5.61
C SER A 26 7.78 -1.46 -4.10
N VAL A 27 6.57 -1.72 -3.62
CA VAL A 27 6.31 -2.07 -2.22
C VAL A 27 5.55 -3.38 -2.15
N HIS A 28 5.88 -4.20 -1.16
CA HIS A 28 5.17 -5.42 -0.83
C HIS A 28 4.35 -5.19 0.42
N LEU A 29 3.05 -5.48 0.37
CA LEU A 29 2.13 -5.28 1.48
C LEU A 29 1.43 -6.59 1.82
N THR A 30 1.33 -6.88 3.10
CA THR A 30 0.46 -7.97 3.56
C THR A 30 -1.00 -7.52 3.51
N LYS A 31 -1.93 -8.49 3.54
CA LYS A 31 -3.37 -8.19 3.62
C LYS A 31 -3.72 -7.30 4.82
N LYS A 32 -3.04 -7.45 5.95
CA LYS A 32 -3.24 -6.61 7.13
C LYS A 32 -2.84 -5.15 6.87
N GLN A 33 -1.72 -4.93 6.20
CA GLN A 33 -1.25 -3.58 5.87
C GLN A 33 -2.15 -2.90 4.84
N LEU A 34 -2.61 -3.65 3.85
CA LEU A 34 -3.52 -3.21 2.79
C LEU A 34 -4.84 -2.66 3.36
N ASN A 35 -5.38 -3.29 4.41
CA ASN A 35 -6.64 -2.86 5.04
C ASN A 35 -6.56 -1.46 5.67
N PHE A 36 -5.37 -0.93 5.97
CA PHE A 36 -5.22 0.44 6.47
C PHE A 36 -5.33 1.50 5.37
N ILE A 37 -5.25 1.08 4.09
CA ILE A 37 -5.29 1.96 2.92
C ILE A 37 -6.44 1.48 2.01
N PRO A 38 -7.68 1.94 2.23
CA PRO A 38 -8.87 1.48 1.52
C PRO A 38 -8.80 1.60 0.00
N TYR A 39 -8.10 2.61 -0.52
CA TYR A 39 -7.81 2.71 -1.95
C TYR A 39 -7.12 1.46 -2.50
N LEU A 40 -6.07 0.97 -1.84
CA LEU A 40 -5.36 -0.24 -2.26
C LEU A 40 -6.20 -1.49 -2.07
N SER A 41 -7.00 -1.54 -1.00
CA SER A 41 -7.95 -2.64 -0.78
C SER A 41 -8.94 -2.75 -1.95
N THR A 42 -9.51 -1.62 -2.36
CA THR A 42 -10.44 -1.53 -3.49
C THR A 42 -9.75 -1.91 -4.81
N LEU A 43 -8.51 -1.45 -4.99
CA LEU A 43 -7.71 -1.80 -6.16
C LEU A 43 -7.53 -3.32 -6.23
N VAL A 44 -7.17 -4.00 -5.14
CA VAL A 44 -7.00 -5.45 -5.17
C VAL A 44 -8.31 -6.22 -5.36
N THR A 45 -9.43 -5.74 -4.81
CA THR A 45 -10.72 -6.44 -4.94
C THR A 45 -11.38 -6.27 -6.31
N ASN A 46 -11.16 -5.14 -6.97
CA ASN A 46 -11.78 -4.83 -8.27
C ASN A 46 -10.82 -5.13 -9.43
N GLN A 47 -10.38 -6.39 -9.55
CA GLN A 47 -9.51 -6.84 -10.66
C GLN A 47 -10.12 -6.64 -12.06
N ASN A 48 -11.43 -6.40 -12.15
CA ASN A 48 -12.16 -6.22 -13.41
C ASN A 48 -12.35 -4.74 -13.80
N ASP A 49 -11.82 -3.79 -13.02
CA ASP A 49 -11.92 -2.37 -13.36
C ASP A 49 -10.77 -1.95 -14.29
N VAL A 50 -11.08 -1.21 -15.36
CA VAL A 50 -10.15 -0.88 -16.46
C VAL A 50 -8.95 -0.05 -15.98
N SER A 51 -9.08 0.60 -14.81
CA SER A 51 -7.99 1.33 -14.15
C SER A 51 -6.94 0.43 -13.48
N ASN A 52 -7.25 -0.84 -13.29
CA ASN A 52 -6.47 -1.79 -12.50
C ASN A 52 -5.55 -2.61 -13.41
N ILE A 53 -4.36 -2.11 -13.65
CA ILE A 53 -3.39 -2.77 -14.53
C ILE A 53 -2.42 -3.52 -13.65
N GLN A 54 -2.63 -4.82 -13.48
CA GLN A 54 -1.52 -5.70 -13.12
C GLN A 54 -0.62 -5.86 -14.34
N ASN A 55 0.70 -5.75 -14.15
CA ASN A 55 1.65 -6.05 -15.20
C ASN A 55 1.96 -7.56 -15.26
N GLN A 56 2.84 -7.95 -16.18
CA GLN A 56 3.25 -9.35 -16.38
C GLN A 56 3.95 -10.00 -15.16
N ASN A 57 4.29 -9.22 -14.14
CA ASN A 57 4.92 -9.67 -12.90
C ASN A 57 3.94 -9.65 -11.71
N ASP A 58 2.63 -9.62 -11.98
CA ASP A 58 1.55 -9.53 -10.98
C ASP A 58 1.61 -8.25 -10.11
N GLU A 59 2.30 -7.20 -10.58
CA GLU A 59 2.43 -5.92 -9.87
C GLU A 59 1.24 -5.00 -10.20
N TYR A 60 0.52 -4.55 -9.17
CA TYR A 60 -0.48 -3.50 -9.29
C TYR A 60 0.20 -2.15 -9.56
N LEU A 61 -0.12 -1.51 -10.68
CA LEU A 61 0.51 -0.25 -11.07
C LEU A 61 -0.18 0.95 -10.39
N LEU A 62 0.56 1.66 -9.54
CA LEU A 62 0.13 2.91 -8.91
C LEU A 62 0.52 4.08 -9.80
N LYS A 63 -0.49 4.87 -10.20
CA LYS A 63 -0.32 6.06 -11.04
C LYS A 63 -0.19 7.33 -10.19
N SER A 64 0.36 8.37 -10.80
CA SER A 64 0.32 9.74 -10.28
C SER A 64 -1.10 10.12 -9.83
N PRO A 65 -1.28 10.81 -8.68
CA PRO A 65 -0.27 11.57 -7.94
C PRO A 65 0.47 10.81 -6.83
N ILE A 66 0.29 9.49 -6.71
CA ILE A 66 0.92 8.74 -5.61
C ILE A 66 2.41 8.52 -5.93
N ASP A 67 3.29 9.34 -5.34
CA ASP A 67 4.73 9.09 -5.37
C ASP A 67 5.15 8.14 -4.23
N TYR A 68 6.29 7.48 -4.42
CA TYR A 68 6.77 6.46 -3.49
C TYR A 68 7.08 7.01 -2.09
N THR A 69 7.72 8.18 -2.01
CA THR A 69 8.14 8.76 -0.73
C THR A 69 6.92 9.11 0.11
N SER A 70 5.97 9.81 -0.50
CA SER A 70 4.71 10.18 0.15
C SER A 70 3.93 8.95 0.61
N PHE A 71 3.88 7.92 -0.23
CA PHE A 71 3.24 6.67 0.12
C PHE A 71 3.91 5.98 1.32
N MET A 72 5.24 5.92 1.35
CA MET A 72 5.97 5.28 2.45
C MET A 72 5.74 5.99 3.78
N VAL A 73 5.65 7.32 3.77
CA VAL A 73 5.30 8.11 4.96
C VAL A 73 3.89 7.77 5.44
N ILE A 74 2.91 7.71 4.53
CA ILE A 74 1.53 7.31 4.87
C ILE A 74 1.49 5.88 5.43
N LEU A 75 2.19 4.94 4.78
CA LEU A 75 2.24 3.56 5.22
C LEU A 75 2.81 3.47 6.64
N ARG A 76 3.88 4.20 6.94
CA ARG A 76 4.45 4.28 8.29
C ARG A 76 3.48 4.92 9.28
N LEU A 77 2.78 5.99 8.90
CA LEU A 77 1.76 6.63 9.74
C LEU A 77 0.64 5.67 10.15
N VAL A 78 0.14 4.86 9.23
CA VAL A 78 -0.98 3.94 9.54
C VAL A 78 -0.52 2.63 10.18
N THR A 79 0.75 2.27 10.07
CA THR A 79 1.29 1.01 10.62
C THR A 79 2.10 1.18 11.90
N SER A 80 2.58 2.40 12.19
CA SER A 80 3.32 2.73 13.41
C SER A 80 2.37 3.07 14.56
N ASP A 81 2.77 2.74 15.79
CA ASP A 81 2.11 3.20 17.01
C ASP A 81 2.55 4.64 17.40
N GLN A 82 3.36 5.30 16.56
CA GLN A 82 3.85 6.67 16.78
C GLN A 82 3.00 7.70 16.01
N PRO A 83 2.12 8.46 16.68
CA PRO A 83 1.18 9.36 16.02
C PRO A 83 1.85 10.60 15.38
N TYR A 84 3.09 10.93 15.75
CA TYR A 84 3.81 12.14 15.30
C TYR A 84 4.79 11.89 14.15
N ILE A 85 4.76 10.72 13.50
CA ILE A 85 5.75 10.33 12.49
C ILE A 85 5.83 11.33 11.32
N LEU A 86 4.71 11.97 10.96
CA LEU A 86 4.67 12.99 9.91
C LEU A 86 5.61 14.16 10.17
N PHE A 87 5.60 14.69 11.40
CA PHE A 87 6.41 15.86 11.77
C PHE A 87 7.88 15.50 11.98
N ASN A 88 8.18 14.23 12.23
CA ASN A 88 9.56 13.75 12.37
C ASN A 88 10.20 13.43 11.01
N GLU A 89 9.42 12.90 10.07
CA GLU A 89 9.91 12.52 8.73
C GLU A 89 9.87 13.67 7.72
N LEU A 90 9.03 14.68 7.94
CA LEU A 90 8.87 15.82 7.04
C LEU A 90 9.31 17.10 7.74
N HIS A 91 10.37 17.72 7.23
CA HIS A 91 10.95 18.92 7.82
C HIS A 91 10.23 20.23 7.44
N GLU A 92 9.30 20.19 6.47
CA GLU A 92 8.59 21.37 5.97
C GLU A 92 7.07 21.16 6.06
N ASP A 93 6.34 22.17 6.52
CA ASP A 93 4.89 22.13 6.71
C ASP A 93 4.11 21.87 5.41
N GLU A 94 4.62 22.35 4.27
CA GLU A 94 4.01 22.09 2.95
C GLU A 94 4.02 20.60 2.61
N ASN A 95 5.10 19.90 2.95
CA ASN A 95 5.20 18.46 2.75
C ASN A 95 4.18 17.72 3.63
N VAL A 96 4.03 18.14 4.90
CA VAL A 96 3.00 17.59 5.80
C VAL A 96 1.60 17.78 5.20
N LEU A 97 1.27 18.97 4.73
CA LEU A 97 -0.03 19.24 4.12
C LEU A 97 -0.29 18.40 2.86
N ASN A 98 0.73 18.23 2.01
CA ASN A 98 0.63 17.39 0.82
C ASN A 98 0.40 15.92 1.18
N ILE A 99 1.06 15.41 2.22
CA ILE A 99 0.83 14.05 2.72
C ILE A 99 -0.59 13.91 3.30
N LEU A 100 -1.09 14.89 4.05
CA LEU A 100 -2.44 14.84 4.62
C LEU A 100 -3.53 14.85 3.55
N LYS A 101 -3.35 15.60 2.45
CA LYS A 101 -4.26 15.56 1.30
C LYS A 101 -4.26 14.18 0.66
N LEU A 102 -3.07 13.64 0.37
CA LEU A 102 -2.95 12.30 -0.21
C LEU A 102 -3.54 11.22 0.72
N PHE A 103 -3.33 11.34 2.03
CA PHE A 103 -3.90 10.44 3.03
C PHE A 103 -5.42 10.38 2.96
N ASN A 104 -6.06 11.56 2.83
CA ASN A 104 -7.50 11.68 2.67
C ASN A 104 -7.98 11.09 1.32
N ASP A 105 -7.25 11.35 0.22
CA ASP A 105 -7.58 10.81 -1.11
C ASP A 105 -7.48 9.28 -1.16
N LEU A 106 -6.56 8.68 -0.38
CA LEU A 106 -6.44 7.24 -0.23
C LEU A 106 -7.50 6.60 0.68
N GLY A 107 -8.34 7.42 1.33
CA GLY A 107 -9.34 7.00 2.30
C GLY A 107 -8.75 6.38 3.56
N SER A 108 -7.47 6.64 3.84
CA SER A 108 -6.75 6.02 4.96
C SER A 108 -7.32 6.48 6.30
N SER A 109 -7.17 5.65 7.34
CA SER A 109 -7.56 6.02 8.70
C SER A 109 -6.44 5.68 9.69
N ILE A 110 -6.25 6.55 10.69
CA ILE A 110 -5.31 6.31 11.77
C ILE A 110 -5.97 5.29 12.71
N LYS A 111 -5.19 4.29 13.13
CA LYS A 111 -5.64 3.30 14.11
C LYS A 111 -6.10 4.03 15.39
N ALA A 112 -7.39 3.90 15.73
CA ALA A 112 -7.91 4.44 16.98
C ALA A 112 -7.27 3.69 18.15
N PHE A 113 -6.77 4.44 19.13
CA PHE A 113 -6.18 3.93 20.38
C PHE A 113 -7.25 3.37 21.31
#